data_AF-A0A938FG10-F1
#
_entry.id   AF-A0A938FG10-F1
#
_cell.length_a   1.000
_cell.length_b   1.000
_cell.length_c   1.000
_cell.angle_alpha   90.00
_cell.angle_beta   90.00
_cell.angle_gamma   90.00
#
_symmetry.space_group_name_H-M   'P 1'
#
loop_
_entity.id
_entity.type
_entity.pdbx_description
1 polymer ?
#
loop_
_entity_poly.entity_id
_entity_poly.type
_entity_poly.pdbx_seq_one_letter_code
_entity_poly.pdbx_strand_id
1 'polypeptide(L)'
;MRATLQGEEDVVSFVRRVAQGRLDIVRVERSRRGAGSHASAAPGELAAVFGQQQGAGSARPPRDTAVSADHPRIVELSDICDRLHFADFADLDDGELGALESALAAFEGERSTERRTLFGRIDALSRELVERYKSGGASVDSLLD
;
A
#
# COMPACT_ATOMS: atom_id res chain seq x y z
N MET A 1 -13.21 -18.44 -3.01
CA MET A 1 -13.76 -17.08 -3.24
C MET A 1 -13.27 -16.07 -2.20
N ARG A 2 -13.62 -16.17 -0.90
CA ARG A 2 -13.13 -15.21 0.13
C ARG A 2 -11.60 -15.21 0.29
N ALA A 3 -10.97 -16.39 0.35
CA ALA A 3 -9.52 -16.50 0.46
C ALA A 3 -8.78 -15.88 -0.74
N THR A 4 -9.31 -16.05 -1.96
CA THR A 4 -8.79 -15.43 -3.18
C THR A 4 -8.84 -13.90 -3.09
N LEU A 5 -9.98 -13.32 -2.68
CA LEU A 5 -10.11 -11.87 -2.51
C LEU A 5 -9.20 -11.32 -1.41
N GLN A 6 -8.93 -12.12 -0.37
CA GLN A 6 -7.97 -11.75 0.67
C GLN A 6 -6.55 -11.71 0.12
N GLY A 7 -6.15 -12.69 -0.70
CA GLY A 7 -4.85 -12.65 -1.37
C GLY A 7 -4.70 -11.45 -2.31
N GLU A 8 -5.74 -11.13 -3.08
CA GLU A 8 -5.75 -9.91 -3.92
C GLU A 8 -5.63 -8.63 -3.06
N GLU A 9 -6.34 -8.57 -1.94
CA GLU A 9 -6.28 -7.42 -1.02
C GLU A 9 -4.90 -7.27 -0.37
N ASP A 10 -4.30 -8.38 0.05
CA ASP A 10 -2.97 -8.40 0.64
C ASP A 10 -1.93 -7.81 -0.34
N VAL A 11 -2.01 -8.19 -1.62
CA VAL A 11 -1.14 -7.64 -2.68
C VAL A 11 -1.38 -6.14 -2.89
N VAL A 12 -2.64 -5.70 -3.00
CA VAL A 12 -2.97 -4.28 -3.19
C VAL A 12 -2.52 -3.45 -1.99
N SER A 13 -2.70 -3.95 -0.77
CA SER A 13 -2.28 -3.30 0.46
C SER A 13 -0.75 -3.18 0.55
N PHE A 14 -0.02 -4.21 0.15
CA PHE A 14 1.44 -4.19 0.06
C PHE A 14 1.92 -3.11 -0.93
N VAL A 15 1.47 -3.19 -2.19
CA VAL A 15 1.89 -2.26 -3.26
C VAL A 15 1.54 -0.82 -2.92
N ARG A 16 0.35 -0.59 -2.35
CA ARG A 16 -0.05 0.73 -1.87
C ARG A 16 0.93 1.27 -0.82
N ARG A 17 1.32 0.46 0.17
CA ARG A 17 2.24 0.91 1.23
C ARG A 17 3.62 1.25 0.66
N VAL A 18 4.11 0.49 -0.32
CA VAL A 18 5.36 0.81 -1.01
C VAL A 18 5.25 2.16 -1.74
N ALA A 19 4.15 2.39 -2.47
CA ALA A 19 3.90 3.65 -3.16
C ALA A 19 3.81 4.84 -2.18
N GLN A 20 3.13 4.67 -1.03
CA GLN A 20 3.06 5.67 0.04
C GLN A 20 4.46 6.05 0.55
N GLY A 21 5.30 5.06 0.87
CA GLY A 21 6.67 5.32 1.33
C GLY A 21 7.51 6.10 0.31
N ARG A 22 7.41 5.74 -0.98
CA ARG A 22 8.10 6.47 -2.06
C ARG A 22 7.58 7.90 -2.24
N LEU A 23 6.26 8.09 -2.16
CA LEU A 23 5.63 9.40 -2.24
C LEU A 23 6.06 10.31 -1.07
N ASP A 24 6.14 9.75 0.14
CA ASP A 24 6.57 10.50 1.32
C ASP A 24 8.03 10.98 1.19
N ILE A 25 8.93 10.14 0.64
CA ILE A 25 10.32 10.53 0.34
C ILE A 25 10.36 11.73 -0.61
N VAL A 26 9.61 11.67 -1.71
CA VAL A 26 9.57 12.75 -2.71
C VAL A 26 9.00 14.03 -2.12
N ARG A 27 7.98 13.95 -1.27
CA ARG A 27 7.41 15.11 -0.57
C ARG A 27 8.39 15.76 0.40
N VAL A 28 9.18 14.95 1.11
CA VAL A 28 10.23 15.47 1.99
C VAL A 28 11.28 16.24 1.18
N GLU A 29 11.75 15.69 0.06
CA GLU A 29 12.68 16.40 -0.83
C GLU A 29 12.11 17.74 -1.32
N ARG A 30 10.87 17.74 -1.81
CA ARG A 30 10.20 18.97 -2.29
C ARG A 30 10.07 20.01 -1.18
N SER A 31 9.67 19.58 0.01
CA SER A 31 9.57 20.47 1.17
C SER A 31 10.93 21.04 1.57
N ARG A 32 12.01 20.25 1.46
CA ARG A 32 13.38 20.68 1.73
C ARG A 32 13.84 21.75 0.74
N ARG A 33 13.56 21.57 -0.56
CA ARG A 33 13.88 22.55 -1.61
C ARG A 33 13.12 23.86 -1.41
N GLY A 34 11.83 23.79 -1.08
CA GLY A 34 11.02 24.98 -0.77
C GLY A 34 11.54 25.78 0.44
N ALA A 35 12.24 25.12 1.37
CA ALA A 35 12.87 25.75 2.53
C ALA A 35 14.29 26.30 2.24
N GLY A 36 14.81 26.18 1.01
CA GLY A 36 16.15 26.65 0.62
C GLY A 36 17.30 25.82 1.17
N SER A 37 17.05 24.58 1.61
CA SER A 37 18.07 23.68 2.15
C SER A 37 18.63 22.77 1.04
N HIS A 38 19.90 22.99 0.68
CA HIS A 38 20.60 22.26 -0.39
C HIS A 38 21.36 21.00 0.08
N ALA A 39 21.22 20.57 1.33
CA ALA A 39 21.87 19.35 1.82
C ALA A 39 21.05 18.12 1.39
N SER A 40 21.66 17.19 0.62
CA SER A 40 21.06 15.89 0.27
C SER A 40 20.44 15.21 1.51
N ALA A 41 19.27 14.59 1.35
CA ALA A 41 18.56 13.92 2.43
C ALA A 41 19.50 12.88 3.05
N ALA A 42 19.88 13.10 4.31
CA ALA A 42 20.71 12.14 5.02
C ALA A 42 19.89 10.85 5.17
N PRO A 43 20.50 9.66 5.09
CA PRO A 43 19.82 8.38 5.32
C PRO A 43 18.98 8.32 6.62
N GLY A 44 19.29 9.17 7.61
CA GLY A 44 18.52 9.31 8.87
C GLY A 44 17.14 9.96 8.72
N GLU A 45 16.91 10.84 7.75
CA GLU A 45 15.58 11.43 7.50
C GLU A 45 14.64 10.41 6.85
N LEU A 46 15.17 9.55 5.97
CA LEU A 46 14.45 8.43 5.39
C LEU A 46 13.97 7.45 6.48
N ALA A 47 14.82 7.14 7.47
CA ALA A 47 14.45 6.30 8.60
C ALA A 47 13.32 6.91 9.46
N ALA A 48 13.26 8.24 9.60
CA ALA A 48 12.19 8.93 10.33
C ALA A 48 10.83 8.86 9.60
N VAL A 49 10.84 8.99 8.27
CA VAL A 49 9.64 8.84 7.42
C VAL A 49 9.06 7.43 7.51
N PHE A 50 9.91 6.40 7.46
CA PHE A 50 9.47 5.01 7.64
C PHE A 50 9.06 4.68 9.08
N GLY A 51 9.62 5.36 10.09
CA GLY A 51 9.26 5.19 11.51
C GLY A 51 7.89 5.78 11.88
N GLN A 52 7.41 6.79 11.15
CA GLN A 52 6.10 7.41 11.34
C GLN A 52 4.95 6.65 10.66
N GLN A 53 5.26 5.79 9.68
CA GLN A 53 4.32 4.93 8.94
C GLN A 53 3.83 3.71 9.76
N GLN A 54 3.75 3.81 11.09
CA GLN A 54 2.95 2.89 11.90
C GLN A 54 1.46 3.22 11.69
N GLY A 55 0.99 3.00 10.47
CA GLY A 55 -0.41 3.15 10.12
C GLY A 55 -1.24 2.27 11.04
N ALA A 56 -2.30 2.87 11.61
CA ALA A 56 -3.31 2.22 12.44
C ALA A 56 -3.54 0.80 11.94
N GLY A 57 -2.92 -0.16 12.63
CA GLY A 57 -2.86 -1.54 12.19
C GLY A 57 -4.29 -2.01 12.00
N SER A 58 -4.57 -2.57 10.83
CA SER A 58 -5.72 -3.45 10.70
C SER A 58 -5.67 -4.38 11.92
N ALA A 59 -6.75 -4.48 12.70
CA ALA A 59 -6.85 -5.36 13.87
C ALA A 59 -6.78 -6.86 13.51
N ARG A 60 -6.23 -7.16 12.33
CA ARG A 60 -6.14 -8.46 11.70
C ARG A 60 -4.79 -9.08 12.06
N PRO A 61 -4.76 -10.38 12.38
CA PRO A 61 -3.51 -11.10 12.60
C PRO A 61 -2.53 -10.86 11.45
N PRO A 62 -1.22 -10.70 11.73
CA PRO A 62 -0.19 -10.67 10.70
C PRO A 62 -0.35 -11.90 9.80
N ARG A 63 -0.36 -11.69 8.49
CA ARG A 63 -0.37 -12.76 7.50
C ARG A 63 0.91 -12.71 6.69
N ASP A 64 1.36 -13.90 6.32
CA ASP A 64 2.50 -14.04 5.43
C ASP A 64 2.13 -13.49 4.06
N THR A 65 2.73 -12.35 3.71
CA THR A 65 2.43 -11.58 2.49
C THR A 65 3.61 -11.69 1.54
N ALA A 66 3.95 -12.92 1.15
CA ALA A 66 4.92 -13.17 0.09
C ALA A 66 4.28 -12.81 -1.27
N VAL A 67 4.36 -11.54 -1.64
CA VAL A 67 3.94 -11.05 -2.96
C VAL A 67 5.09 -11.26 -3.95
N SER A 68 4.82 -11.94 -5.06
CA SER A 68 5.82 -12.12 -6.13
C SER A 68 6.25 -10.78 -6.72
N ALA A 69 7.56 -10.59 -6.93
CA ALA A 69 8.10 -9.40 -7.58
C ALA A 69 7.55 -9.19 -9.01
N ASP A 70 7.19 -10.28 -9.69
CA ASP A 70 6.60 -10.25 -11.04
C ASP A 70 5.11 -9.91 -11.06
N HIS A 71 4.50 -9.63 -9.88
CA HIS A 71 3.10 -9.28 -9.83
C HIS A 71 2.84 -7.99 -10.64
N PRO A 72 1.83 -7.95 -11.53
CA PRO A 72 1.63 -6.82 -12.46
C PRO A 72 1.61 -5.44 -11.79
N ARG A 73 1.06 -5.34 -10.57
CA ARG A 73 1.03 -4.10 -9.79
C ARG A 73 2.38 -3.65 -9.26
N ILE A 74 3.29 -4.59 -8.97
CA ILE A 74 4.67 -4.28 -8.57
C ILE A 74 5.45 -3.83 -9.80
N VAL A 75 5.26 -4.52 -10.93
CA VAL A 75 5.84 -4.13 -12.21
C VAL A 75 5.39 -2.72 -12.60
N GLU A 76 4.09 -2.42 -12.54
CA GLU A 76 3.53 -1.09 -12.84
C GLU A 76 4.15 0.02 -11.96
N LEU A 77 4.28 -0.22 -10.64
CA LEU A 77 4.93 0.73 -9.75
C LEU A 77 6.42 0.90 -10.06
N SER A 78 7.10 -0.19 -10.43
CA SER A 78 8.51 -0.16 -10.79
C SER A 78 8.72 0.61 -12.10
N ASP A 79 7.88 0.36 -13.11
CA ASP A 79 7.88 1.09 -14.39
C ASP A 79 7.66 2.59 -14.21
N ILE A 80 6.76 3.00 -13.29
CA ILE A 80 6.58 4.41 -12.94
C ILE A 80 7.87 4.99 -12.34
N CYS A 81 8.48 4.26 -11.40
CA CYS A 81 9.72 4.68 -10.76
C CYS A 81 10.91 4.76 -11.71
N ASP A 82 11.06 3.80 -12.62
CA ASP A 82 12.16 3.76 -13.58
C ASP A 82 11.99 4.86 -14.63
N ARG A 83 10.78 5.01 -15.19
CA ARG A 83 10.48 6.05 -16.19
C ARG A 83 10.62 7.47 -15.66
N LEU A 84 10.41 7.67 -14.36
CA LEU A 84 10.50 8.98 -13.70
C LEU A 84 11.72 9.08 -12.79
N HIS A 85 12.72 8.21 -13.00
CA HIS A 85 14.03 8.28 -12.36
C HIS A 85 13.99 8.40 -10.83
N PHE A 86 13.09 7.66 -10.17
CA PHE A 86 12.95 7.67 -8.71
C PHE A 86 14.26 7.31 -7.99
N ALA A 87 15.12 6.46 -8.57
CA ALA A 87 16.40 6.10 -7.95
C ALA A 87 17.32 7.32 -7.74
N ASP A 88 17.22 8.30 -8.64
CA ASP A 88 18.05 9.51 -8.68
C ASP A 88 17.21 10.76 -8.34
N PHE A 89 16.12 10.59 -7.57
CA PHE A 89 15.14 11.66 -7.30
C PHE A 89 15.74 12.95 -6.70
N ALA A 90 16.88 12.84 -6.01
CA ALA A 90 17.58 13.97 -5.41
C ALA A 90 18.18 14.92 -6.47
N ASP A 91 18.49 14.40 -7.65
CA ASP A 91 19.12 15.13 -8.76
C ASP A 91 18.11 15.68 -9.78
N LEU A 92 16.84 15.26 -9.70
CA LEU A 92 15.76 15.75 -10.55
C LEU A 92 15.54 17.25 -10.39
N ASP A 93 15.10 17.96 -11.43
CA ASP A 93 14.63 19.34 -11.25
C ASP A 93 13.26 19.41 -10.55
N ASP A 94 12.81 20.62 -10.19
CA ASP A 94 11.56 20.80 -9.43
C ASP A 94 10.30 20.39 -10.22
N GLY A 95 10.36 20.47 -11.55
CA GLY A 95 9.29 20.04 -12.45
C GLY A 95 9.24 18.52 -12.57
N GLU A 96 10.38 17.88 -12.79
CA GLU A 96 10.53 16.42 -12.83
C GLU A 96 10.12 15.80 -11.49
N LEU A 97 10.56 16.37 -10.37
CA LEU A 97 10.20 15.90 -9.03
C LEU A 97 8.70 16.09 -8.75
N GLY A 98 8.08 17.14 -9.31
CA GLY A 98 6.63 17.35 -9.23
C GLY A 98 5.83 16.36 -10.08
N ALA A 99 6.35 15.98 -11.24
CA ALA A 99 5.76 14.93 -12.09
C ALA A 99 5.85 13.57 -11.40
N LEU A 100 6.99 13.24 -10.78
CA LEU A 100 7.19 12.04 -9.97
C LEU A 100 6.22 11.99 -8.79
N GLU A 101 6.08 13.09 -8.02
CA GLU A 101 5.10 13.17 -6.92
C GLU A 101 3.68 12.88 -7.42
N SER A 102 3.28 13.54 -8.51
CA SER A 102 1.93 13.43 -9.06
C SER A 102 1.63 12.00 -9.54
N ALA A 103 2.59 11.36 -10.19
CA ALA A 103 2.44 9.98 -10.67
C ALA A 103 2.35 8.98 -9.51
N LEU A 104 3.18 9.11 -8.48
CA LEU A 104 3.12 8.26 -7.29
C LEU A 104 1.82 8.47 -6.51
N ALA A 105 1.35 9.71 -6.39
CA ALA A 105 0.09 10.02 -5.74
C ALA A 105 -1.13 9.45 -6.50
N ALA A 106 -1.13 9.54 -7.83
CA ALA A 106 -2.18 8.95 -8.67
C ALA A 106 -2.22 7.43 -8.49
N PHE A 107 -1.07 6.76 -8.63
CA PHE A 107 -0.95 5.32 -8.44
C PHE A 107 -1.40 4.88 -7.05
N GLU A 108 -0.94 5.54 -5.98
CA GLU A 108 -1.37 5.26 -4.61
C GLU A 108 -2.89 5.39 -4.45
N GLY A 109 -3.47 6.47 -5.00
CA GLY A 109 -4.90 6.76 -4.93
C GLY A 109 -5.76 5.68 -5.60
N GLU A 110 -5.30 5.16 -6.75
CA GLU A 110 -5.94 4.04 -7.42
C GLU A 110 -5.88 2.76 -6.58
N ARG A 111 -4.71 2.40 -6.04
CA ARG A 111 -4.56 1.22 -5.16
C ARG A 111 -5.39 1.37 -3.88
N SER A 112 -5.48 2.57 -3.34
CA SER A 112 -6.34 2.91 -2.20
C SER A 112 -7.82 2.68 -2.51
N THR A 113 -8.28 3.07 -3.71
CA THR A 113 -9.66 2.84 -4.16
C THR A 113 -9.95 1.37 -4.36
N GLU A 114 -9.06 0.66 -5.02
CA GLU A 114 -9.17 -0.78 -5.23
C GLU A 114 -9.23 -1.55 -3.92
N ARG A 115 -8.36 -1.21 -2.96
CA ARG A 115 -8.35 -1.81 -1.62
C ARG A 115 -9.71 -1.66 -0.94
N ARG A 116 -10.32 -0.46 -1.00
CA ARG A 116 -11.66 -0.21 -0.42
C ARG A 116 -12.72 -1.11 -1.06
N THR A 117 -12.69 -1.26 -2.39
CA THR A 117 -13.60 -2.14 -3.13
C THR A 117 -13.43 -3.61 -2.72
N LEU A 118 -12.19 -4.07 -2.57
CA LEU A 118 -11.89 -5.44 -2.11
C LEU A 118 -12.40 -5.67 -0.69
N PHE A 119 -12.17 -4.74 0.23
CA PHE A 119 -12.73 -4.82 1.59
C PHE A 119 -14.24 -4.93 1.60
N GLY A 120 -14.95 -4.09 0.82
CA GLY A 120 -16.41 -4.16 0.71
C GLY A 120 -16.91 -5.54 0.27
N ARG A 121 -16.22 -6.17 -0.70
CA ARG A 121 -16.54 -7.53 -1.17
C ARG A 121 -16.25 -8.60 -0.12
N ILE A 122 -15.10 -8.51 0.55
CA ILE A 122 -14.71 -9.44 1.62
C ILE A 122 -15.71 -9.36 2.77
N ASP A 123 -16.12 -8.16 3.17
CA ASP A 123 -17.05 -7.94 4.28
C ASP A 123 -18.45 -8.45 3.95
N ALA A 124 -18.93 -8.23 2.73
CA ALA A 124 -20.20 -8.78 2.26
C ALA A 124 -20.23 -10.32 2.34
N LEU A 125 -19.18 -10.99 1.84
CA LEU A 125 -19.06 -12.44 1.94
C LEU A 125 -18.89 -12.94 3.37
N SER A 126 -18.20 -12.16 4.21
CA SER A 126 -18.04 -12.48 5.63
C SER A 126 -19.39 -12.47 6.35
N ARG A 127 -20.22 -11.46 6.06
CA ARG A 127 -21.58 -11.35 6.61
C ARG A 127 -22.46 -12.50 6.15
N GLU A 128 -22.42 -12.84 4.86
CA GLU A 128 -23.19 -13.96 4.32
C GLU A 128 -22.80 -15.29 4.98
N LEU A 129 -21.51 -15.55 5.18
CA LEU A 129 -21.02 -16.75 5.88
C LEU A 129 -21.53 -16.82 7.33
N VAL A 130 -21.50 -15.71 8.05
CA VAL A 130 -22.01 -15.63 9.43
C VAL A 130 -23.51 -15.88 9.47
N GLU A 131 -24.28 -15.30 8.55
CA GLU A 131 -25.73 -15.51 8.50
C GLU A 131 -26.10 -16.95 8.12
N ARG A 132 -25.42 -17.56 7.14
CA ARG A 132 -25.59 -18.99 6.82
C ARG A 132 -25.28 -19.90 8.02
N TYR A 133 -24.25 -19.57 8.78
CA TYR A 133 -23.88 -20.31 9.98
C TYR A 133 -24.98 -20.24 11.06
N LYS A 134 -25.57 -19.05 11.27
CA LYS A 134 -26.68 -18.85 12.21
C LYS A 134 -27.99 -19.49 11.74
N SER A 135 -28.33 -19.37 10.46
CA SER A 135 -29.59 -19.88 9.90
C SER A 135 -29.56 -21.38 9.61
N GLY A 136 -28.37 -21.97 9.48
CA GLY A 136 -28.15 -23.37 9.12
C GLY A 136 -28.17 -24.37 10.28
N GLY A 137 -28.40 -23.94 11.52
CA GLY A 137 -28.66 -24.84 12.65
C GLY A 137 -27.52 -25.77 13.07
N ALA A 138 -26.26 -25.46 12.77
CA ALA A 138 -25.13 -26.19 13.34
C ALA A 138 -24.85 -25.65 14.75
N SER A 139 -25.30 -26.40 15.76
CA SER A 139 -24.84 -26.21 17.14
C SER A 139 -23.31 -26.19 17.14
N VAL A 140 -22.74 -25.27 17.91
CA VAL A 140 -21.30 -25.21 18.19
C VAL A 140 -20.79 -26.54 18.80
N ASP A 141 -21.68 -27.43 19.24
CA ASP A 141 -21.38 -28.80 19.69
C ASP A 141 -20.75 -29.70 18.62
N SER A 142 -21.00 -29.51 17.32
CA SER A 142 -20.49 -30.44 16.29
C SER A 142 -19.00 -30.26 15.96
N LEU A 143 -18.34 -29.29 16.58
CA LEU A 143 -16.94 -28.90 16.29
C LEU A 143 -15.96 -29.26 17.43
N LEU A 144 -16.44 -29.86 18.52
CA LEU A 144 -15.64 -30.24 19.69
C LEU A 144 -15.65 -31.75 20.01
N ASP A 145 -16.19 -32.60 19.12
CA ASP A 145 -16.06 -34.08 19.18
C ASP A 145 -15.05 -34.61 18.16
#